data_AF-A0A561Q0S2-F1
#
_entry.id   AF-A0A561Q0S2-F1
#
_cell.length_a   1.000
_cell.length_b   1.000
_cell.length_c   1.000
_cell.angle_alpha   90.00
_cell.angle_beta   90.00
_cell.angle_gamma   90.00
#
_symmetry.space_group_name_H-M   'P 1'
#
loop_
_entity.id
_entity.type
_entity.pdbx_description
1 polymer ?
#
loop_
_entity_poly.entity_id
_entity_poly.type
_entity_poly.pdbx_seq_one_letter_code
_entity_poly.pdbx_strand_id
1 'polypeptide(L)' 'MKYEKAADQHGLREVVRVTDFALKNKLKSDEQLRLITLLGSFATRQELLMNARLGSKIR' A
#
# COMPACT_ATOMS: atom_id res chain seq x y z
N MET A 1 18.48 -18.79 -11.98
CA MET A 1 17.97 -17.43 -12.24
C MET A 1 17.48 -16.84 -10.92
N LYS A 2 18.36 -16.15 -10.18
CA LYS A 2 18.01 -15.45 -8.95
C LYS A 2 17.69 -14.00 -9.32
N TYR A 3 16.47 -13.55 -9.07
CA TYR A 3 16.12 -12.14 -9.23
C TYR A 3 16.68 -11.38 -8.03
N GLU A 4 17.91 -10.89 -8.15
CA GLU A 4 18.45 -9.93 -7.21
C GLU A 4 17.76 -8.59 -7.43
N LYS A 5 16.81 -8.25 -6.55
CA LYS A 5 16.29 -6.89 -6.43
C LYS A 5 17.36 -6.03 -5.74
N ALA A 6 18.35 -5.60 -6.50
CA ALA A 6 19.16 -4.44 -6.15
C ALA A 6 18.37 -3.18 -6.53
N ALA A 7 17.41 -2.80 -5.68
CA ALA A 7 16.80 -1.47 -5.76
C ALA A 7 17.55 -0.56 -4.79
N ASP A 8 18.18 0.44 -5.37
CA ASP A 8 19.06 1.41 -4.75
C ASP A 8 18.47 2.09 -3.50
N GLN A 9 19.31 2.25 -2.48
CA GLN A 9 18.96 2.41 -1.06
C GLN A 9 18.41 3.80 -0.66
N HIS A 10 18.14 4.73 -1.58
CA HIS A 10 17.65 6.07 -1.20
C HIS A 10 16.66 6.76 -2.16
N GLY A 11 16.29 6.19 -3.31
CA GLY A 11 15.51 6.91 -4.34
C GLY A 11 14.31 6.18 -4.97
N LEU A 12 14.27 4.85 -4.91
CA LEU A 12 13.21 4.07 -5.56
C LEU A 12 12.04 3.84 -4.60
N ARG A 13 10.96 4.62 -4.78
CA ARG A 13 9.71 4.40 -4.05
C ARG A 13 9.05 3.12 -4.56
N GLU A 14 8.86 2.14 -3.67
CA GLU A 14 8.13 0.90 -3.99
C GLU A 14 6.67 1.26 -4.35
N VAL A 15 6.29 1.08 -5.62
CA VAL A 15 4.91 1.24 -6.10
C VAL A 15 4.23 -0.12 -6.09
N VAL A 16 3.02 -0.19 -5.52
CA VAL A 16 2.22 -1.41 -5.42
C VAL A 16 0.77 -1.13 -5.80
N ARG A 17 0.02 -2.18 -6.16
CA ARG A 17 -1.43 -2.08 -6.33
C ARG A 17 -2.11 -1.84 -4.98
N VAL A 18 -3.08 -0.93 -4.96
CA VAL A 18 -3.84 -0.65 -3.74
C VAL A 18 -4.61 -1.88 -3.27
N THR A 19 -5.10 -2.70 -4.19
CA THR A 19 -5.77 -3.98 -3.89
C THR A 19 -4.85 -4.97 -3.17
N ASP A 20 -3.61 -5.12 -3.65
CA ASP A 20 -2.64 -6.04 -3.08
C ASP A 20 -2.21 -5.59 -1.69
N PHE A 21 -2.05 -4.26 -1.51
CA PHE A 21 -1.80 -3.67 -0.21
C PHE A 21 -2.98 -3.88 0.75
N ALA A 22 -4.22 -3.67 0.30
CA ALA A 22 -5.41 -3.83 1.11
C ALA A 22 -5.57 -5.29 1.58
N LEU A 23 -5.37 -6.25 0.68
CA LEU A 23 -5.39 -7.69 1.01
C LEU A 23 -4.32 -8.04 2.04
N LYS A 24 -3.07 -7.58 1.84
CA LYS A 24 -1.95 -7.86 2.76
C LYS A 24 -2.16 -7.28 4.15
N ASN A 25 -2.79 -6.10 4.25
CA ASN A 25 -3.07 -5.42 5.51
C ASN A 25 -4.46 -5.71 6.08
N LYS A 26 -5.23 -6.61 5.45
CA LYS A 26 -6.62 -6.94 5.84
C LYS A 26 -7.49 -5.70 6.02
N LEU A 27 -7.34 -4.73 5.13
CA LEU A 27 -8.20 -3.56 5.11
C LEU A 27 -9.62 -3.97 4.77
N LYS A 28 -10.58 -3.28 5.38
CA LYS A 28 -11.99 -3.44 5.01
C LYS A 28 -12.23 -2.90 3.60
N SER A 29 -13.27 -3.41 2.94
CA SER A 29 -13.59 -3.06 1.55
C SER A 29 -13.87 -1.56 1.36
N ASP A 30 -14.46 -0.89 2.35
CA ASP A 30 -14.68 0.56 2.36
C ASP A 30 -13.36 1.34 2.36
N GLU A 31 -12.39 0.90 3.17
CA GLU A 31 -11.07 1.54 3.22
C GLU A 31 -10.26 1.28 1.94
N GLN A 32 -10.35 0.07 1.37
CA GLN A 32 -9.76 -0.21 0.07
C GLN A 32 -10.33 0.73 -1.00
N LEU A 33 -11.65 0.88 -1.05
CA LEU A 33 -12.31 1.74 -2.04
C LEU A 33 -11.94 3.21 -1.83
N ARG A 34 -11.83 3.66 -0.57
CA ARG A 34 -11.35 5.00 -0.23
C ARG A 34 -9.92 5.24 -0.70
N LEU A 35 -9.01 4.29 -0.50
CA LEU A 35 -7.63 4.40 -0.96
C LEU A 35 -7.54 4.42 -2.50
N ILE A 36 -8.36 3.63 -3.19
CA ILE A 36 -8.45 3.66 -4.66
C ILE A 36 -8.95 5.03 -5.13
N THR A 37 -9.97 5.59 -4.50
CA THR A 37 -10.49 6.92 -4.85
C THR A 37 -9.46 8.03 -4.60
N LEU A 38 -8.66 7.90 -3.54
CA LEU A 38 -7.70 8.93 -3.12
C LEU A 38 -6.39 8.89 -3.92
N LEU A 39 -5.84 7.69 -4.17
CA LEU A 39 -4.49 7.51 -4.72
C LEU A 39 -4.50 6.87 -6.13
N GLY A 40 -5.64 6.33 -6.57
CA GLY A 40 -5.77 5.54 -7.79
C GLY A 40 -5.50 4.05 -7.57
N SER A 41 -5.38 3.29 -8.65
CA SER A 41 -5.19 1.82 -8.61
C SER A 41 -3.78 1.39 -8.18
N PHE A 42 -2.80 2.29 -8.29
CA PHE A 42 -1.41 2.07 -7.90
C PHE A 42 -0.93 3.26 -7.08
N ALA A 43 -0.19 2.99 -6.01
CA ALA A 43 0.35 4.01 -5.14
C ALA A 43 1.67 3.54 -4.55
N THR A 44 2.49 4.48 -4.08
CA THR A 44 3.70 4.10 -3.35
C THR A 44 3.32 3.49 -2.01
N ARG A 45 4.14 2.56 -1.53
CA ARG A 45 3.99 1.98 -0.18
C ARG A 45 3.92 3.06 0.88
N GLN A 46 4.69 4.13 0.73
CA GLN A 46 4.70 5.26 1.68
C GLN A 46 3.36 6.00 1.69
N GLU A 47 2.81 6.35 0.52
CA GLU A 47 1.49 7.00 0.42
C GLU A 47 0.39 6.11 1.02
N LEU A 48 0.44 4.80 0.76
CA LEU A 48 -0.51 3.85 1.32
C LEU A 48 -0.41 3.77 2.84
N LEU A 49 0.79 3.69 3.40
CA LEU A 49 1.01 3.68 4.85
C LEU A 49 0.57 4.99 5.52
N MET A 50 0.78 6.14 4.86
CA MET A 50 0.38 7.44 5.39
C MET A 50 -1.14 7.64 5.37
N ASN A 51 -1.84 7.02 4.42
CA ASN A 51 -3.28 7.25 4.24
C ASN A 51 -4.15 6.12 4.78
N ALA A 52 -3.64 4.90 4.91
CA ALA A 52 -4.43 3.74 5.30
C ALA A 52 -4.90 3.82 6.75
N ARG A 53 -6.20 3.67 6.95
CA ARG A 53 -6.82 3.51 8.26
C ARG A 53 -6.76 2.03 8.62
N LEU A 54 -5.63 1.62 9.19
CA LEU A 54 -5.50 0.33 9.87
C LEU A 54 -6.46 0.38 11.05
N GLY A 55 -7.63 -0.25 10.92
CA GLY A 55 -8.73 -0.15 11.87
C GLY A 55 -8.20 -0.15 13.30
N SER A 56 -8.29 1.01 13.95
CA SER A 56 -7.91 1.14 15.35
C SER A 56 -8.75 0.11 16.10
N LYS A 57 -8.09 -0.92 16.64
CA LYS A 57 -8.68 -1.67 17.74
C LYS A 57 -8.78 -0.63 18.87
N ILE A 58 -9.92 0.04 18.95
CA ILE A 58 -10.39 0.60 20.21
C ILE A 58 -10.43 -0.62 21.14
N ARG A 59 -9.45 -0.68 22.04
CA ARG A 59 -9.50 -1.57 23.20
C ARG A 59 -10.44 -0.95 24.22
#